data_AF-A0A7R9A016-F1
#
_entry.id   AF-A0A7R9A016-F1
#
_cell.length_a   1.000
_cell.length_b   1.000
_cell.length_c   1.000
_cell.angle_alpha   90.00
_cell.angle_beta   90.00
_cell.angle_gamma   90.00
#
_symmetry.space_group_name_H-M   'P 1'
#
loop_
_entity.id
_entity.type
_entity.pdbx_description
1 polymer ?
#
loop_
_entity_poly.entity_id
_entity_poly.type
_entity_poly.pdbx_seq_one_letter_code
_entity_poly.pdbx_strand_id
1 'polypeptide(L)' 'MYENDAFSKWLGIERMEEREGYCKLKMVLTKDMTNGFNIAHGGIAYSLADSALAFAANARGVRG' A
#
# COMPACT_ATOMS: atom_id res chain seq x y z
N MET A 1 -8.24 -1.52 9.90
CA MET A 1 -7.31 -0.54 9.29
C MET A 1 -7.49 -0.50 7.77
N TYR A 2 -7.24 -1.59 7.03
CA TYR A 2 -7.46 -1.66 5.57
C TYR A 2 -8.93 -1.49 5.13
N GLU A 3 -9.90 -2.03 5.87
CA GLU A 3 -11.33 -1.90 5.50
C GLU A 3 -11.85 -0.45 5.54
N ASN A 4 -11.23 0.41 6.35
CA ASN A 4 -11.61 1.81 6.50
C ASN A 4 -10.66 2.76 5.74
N ASP A 5 -9.66 2.21 5.04
CA ASP A 5 -8.72 2.99 4.25
C ASP A 5 -9.22 3.10 2.80
N ALA A 6 -10.03 4.13 2.56
CA ALA A 6 -10.55 4.45 1.24
C ALA A 6 -9.44 4.75 0.22
N PHE A 7 -8.28 5.25 0.70
CA PHE A 7 -7.17 5.64 -0.15
C PHE A 7 -6.39 4.42 -0.65
N SER A 8 -6.08 3.47 0.24
CA SER A 8 -5.50 2.16 -0.15
C SER A 8 -6.39 1.40 -1.14
N LYS A 9 -7.71 1.49 -0.97
CA LYS A 9 -8.69 0.91 -1.90
C LYS A 9 -8.70 1.62 -3.26
N TRP A 10 -8.69 2.95 -3.27
CA TRP A 10 -8.63 3.74 -4.50
C TRP A 10 -7.33 3.48 -5.29
N LEU A 11 -6.22 3.31 -4.58
CA LEU A 11 -4.94 2.90 -5.16
C LEU A 11 -4.96 1.47 -5.71
N GLY A 12 -5.94 0.64 -5.36
CA GLY A 12 -5.99 -0.76 -5.80
C GLY A 12 -4.87 -1.60 -5.19
N ILE A 13 -4.51 -1.32 -3.93
CA ILE A 13 -3.45 -2.05 -3.23
C ILE A 13 -3.90 -3.47 -2.89
N GLU A 14 -3.16 -4.46 -3.37
CA GLU A 14 -3.29 -5.87 -3.03
C GLU A 14 -2.28 -6.25 -1.92
N ARG A 15 -2.74 -7.00 -0.91
CA ARG A 15 -1.90 -7.51 0.18
C ARG A 15 -1.44 -8.92 -0.17
N MET A 16 -0.15 -9.08 -0.47
CA MET A 16 0.42 -10.32 -1.00
C MET A 16 0.92 -11.25 0.11
N GLU A 17 1.54 -10.69 1.15
CA GLU A 17 2.06 -11.42 2.30
C GLU A 17 2.00 -10.51 3.51
N GLU A 18 1.48 -11.01 4.62
CA GLU A 18 1.48 -10.34 5.91
C GLU A 18 1.96 -11.34 6.95
N ARG A 19 3.03 -10.99 7.66
CA ARG A 19 3.59 -11.76 8.78
C ARG A 19 4.05 -10.77 9.86
N GLU A 20 4.37 -11.26 11.04
CA GLU A 20 4.75 -10.38 12.14
C GLU A 20 5.92 -9.46 11.77
N GLY A 21 5.69 -8.15 11.80
CA GLY A 21 6.67 -7.13 11.44
C GLY A 21 6.99 -7.01 9.94
N TYR A 22 6.25 -7.68 9.05
CA TYR A 22 6.49 -7.63 7.61
C TYR A 22 5.20 -7.63 6.79
N CYS A 23 5.18 -6.79 5.78
CA CYS A 23 4.10 -6.74 4.80
C CYS A 23 4.67 -6.61 3.39
N LYS A 24 4.07 -7.33 2.45
CA LYS A 24 4.32 -7.21 1.02
C LYS A 24 3.04 -6.75 0.33
N LEU A 25 3.12 -5.60 -0.30
CA LEU A 25 2.02 -5.02 -1.06
C LEU A 25 2.33 -5.04 -2.56
N LYS A 26 1.27 -5.04 -3.35
CA LYS A 26 1.29 -4.88 -4.80
C LYS A 26 0.24 -3.86 -5.21
N MET A 27 0.50 -3.14 -6.29
CA MET A 27 -0.44 -2.19 -6.88
C MET A 27 -0.26 -2.19 -8.39
N VAL A 28 -1.36 -2.02 -9.13
CA VAL A 28 -1.34 -1.83 -10.58
C VAL A 28 -1.40 -0.33 -10.86
N LEU A 29 -0.38 0.21 -11.53
CA LEU A 29 -0.34 1.62 -11.90
C LEU A 29 -1.28 1.89 -13.08
N THR A 30 -2.07 2.95 -12.97
CA THR A 30 -2.80 3.53 -14.10
C THR A 30 -2.04 4.74 -14.66
N LYS A 31 -2.41 5.20 -15.86
CA LYS A 31 -1.75 6.34 -16.51
C LYS A 31 -1.79 7.61 -15.66
N ASP A 32 -2.90 7.84 -14.94
CA ASP A 32 -3.12 9.01 -14.09
C ASP A 32 -2.27 9.00 -12.80
N MET A 33 -1.62 7.88 -12.50
CA MET A 33 -0.70 7.70 -11.37
C MET A 33 0.78 7.96 -11.75
N THR A 34 1.04 8.37 -12.99
CA THR A 34 2.40 8.65 -13.49
C THR A 34 2.73 10.14 -13.46
N ASN A 35 4.02 10.48 -13.43
CA ASN A 35 4.50 11.86 -13.56
C ASN A 35 4.74 12.23 -15.04
N GLY A 36 5.29 13.43 -15.29
CA GLY A 36 5.59 13.92 -16.65
C GLY A 36 6.58 13.08 -17.46
N PHE A 37 7.25 12.09 -16.85
CA PHE A 37 8.14 11.13 -17.50
C PHE A 37 7.50 9.76 -17.70
N ASN A 38 6.19 9.62 -17.45
CA ASN A 38 5.43 8.37 -17.56
C ASN A 38 5.96 7.24 -16.65
N ILE A 39 6.57 7.60 -15.51
CA ILE A 39 6.92 6.69 -14.41
C ILE A 39 6.02 6.96 -13.21
N ALA A 40 5.94 6.04 -12.26
CA ALA A 40 5.14 6.23 -11.05
C ALA A 40 5.43 7.58 -10.39
N HIS A 41 4.39 8.35 -10.10
CA HIS A 41 4.53 9.61 -9.40
C HIS A 41 5.09 9.36 -7.99
N GLY A 42 6.01 10.22 -7.52
CA GLY A 42 6.66 10.02 -6.21
C GLY A 42 5.65 9.89 -5.06
N GLY A 43 4.56 10.66 -5.11
CA GLY A 43 3.44 10.54 -4.17
C GLY A 43 2.78 9.16 -4.16
N ILE A 44 2.59 8.53 -5.32
CA ILE A 44 1.98 7.19 -5.43
C ILE A 44 2.91 6.13 -4.84
N ALA A 45 4.21 6.21 -5.15
CA ALA A 45 5.21 5.31 -4.57
C ALA A 45 5.31 5.46 -3.04
N TYR A 46 5.29 6.71 -2.55
CA TYR A 46 5.31 7.00 -1.13
C TYR A 46 4.07 6.47 -0.42
N SER A 47 2.88 6.67 -0.99
CA SER A 47 1.62 6.14 -0.46
C SER A 47 1.60 4.62 -0.32
N LEU A 48 2.13 3.89 -1.31
CA LEU A 48 2.26 2.43 -1.21
C LEU A 48 3.23 2.03 -0.09
N ALA A 49 4.36 2.73 0.04
CA ALA A 49 5.35 2.47 1.07
C ALA A 49 4.84 2.77 2.48
N ASP A 50 4.12 3.88 2.66
CA ASP A 50 3.46 4.25 3.92
C ASP A 50 2.44 3.19 4.35
N SER A 51 1.61 2.73 3.40
CA SER A 51 0.66 1.64 3.63
C SER A 51 1.37 0.35 4.03
N ALA A 52 2.48 0.00 3.37
CA ALA A 52 3.26 -1.21 3.70
C ALA A 52 3.85 -1.12 5.11
N LEU A 53 4.39 0.05 5.50
CA LEU A 53 4.88 0.30 6.85
C LEU A 53 3.76 0.19 7.88
N ALA A 54 2.61 0.81 7.61
CA ALA A 54 1.45 0.75 8.48
C ALA A 54 0.99 -0.70 8.70
N PHE A 55 0.87 -1.52 7.66
CA PHE A 55 0.51 -2.92 7.82
C PHE A 55 1.59 -3.73 8.54
N ALA A 56 2.87 -3.56 8.19
CA ALA A 56 3.97 -4.26 8.84
C ALA A 56 4.07 -3.90 10.34
N ALA A 57 3.88 -2.63 10.70
CA ALA A 57 3.92 -2.16 12.08
C ALA A 57 2.73 -2.66 12.92
N ASN A 58 1.55 -2.76 12.29
CA ASN A 58 0.33 -3.26 12.91
C ASN A 58 0.17 -4.78 12.83
N ALA A 59 1.06 -5.50 12.14
CA ALA A 59 1.06 -6.97 12.03
C ALA A 59 1.49 -7.70 13.33
N ARG A 60 1.50 -7.01 14.48
CA ARG A 60 1.85 -7.59 15.79
C ARG A 60 0.62 -8.22 16.43
N GLY A 61 0.26 -9.41 15.94
CA GLY A 61 -0.80 -10.23 16.51
C GLY A 61 -2.19 -9.61 16.31
N VAL A 62 -3.01 -10.29 15.51
CA VAL A 62 -4.46 -10.11 15.59
C VAL A 62 -4.84 -10.32 17.06
N ARG A 63 -5.24 -9.25 17.77
CA ARG A 63 -6.03 -9.43 18.99
C ARG A 63 -7.38 -9.95 18.50
N GLY A 64 -7.46 -11.29 18.40
CA GLY A 64 -8.72 -12.01 18.31
C GLY A 64 -9.55 -11.83 19.57
#